data_AF-A0A4P8L5J7-F1
#
_entry.id   AF-A0A4P8L5J7-F1
#
_cell.length_a   1.000
_cell.length_b   1.000
_cell.length_c   1.000
_cell.angle_alpha   90.00
_cell.angle_beta   90.00
_cell.angle_gamma   90.00
#
_symmetry.space_group_name_H-M   'P 1'
#
loop_
_entity.id
_entity.type
_entity.pdbx_description
1 polymer ?
#
loop_
_entity_poly.entity_id
_entity_poly.type
_entity_poly.pdbx_seq_one_letter_code
_entity_poly.pdbx_strand_id
1 'polypeptide(L)'
;MKSKLQLPSRESYCYHRHRVNKSGKTNGSTAEGSMQGTVFLGFVDPRTIHFLSSTLEAYEGVAVVTTVDSDLGLVRIHAAPDCEDDVLAIIGAESKFTGWVPAEPA
;
A
#
# COMPACT_ATOMS: atom_id res chain seq x y z
N MET A 1 4.11 13.09 28.31
CA MET A 1 3.21 11.93 28.15
C MET A 1 3.53 11.30 26.79
N LYS A 2 4.28 10.20 26.77
CA LYS A 2 4.65 9.49 25.53
C LYS A 2 3.68 8.32 25.38
N SER A 3 2.73 8.42 24.45
CA SER A 3 1.88 7.29 24.09
C SER A 3 2.75 6.21 23.46
N LYS A 4 2.78 5.03 24.09
CA LYS A 4 3.39 3.82 23.54
C LYS A 4 2.54 3.39 22.35
N LEU A 5 3.06 3.59 21.14
CA LEU A 5 2.66 2.78 19.99
C LEU A 5 3.15 1.36 20.29
N GLN A 6 2.24 0.55 20.82
CA GLN A 6 2.48 -0.86 21.07
C GLN A 6 2.40 -1.58 19.72
N LEU A 7 3.56 -1.74 19.07
CA LEU A 7 3.68 -2.55 17.87
C LEU A 7 3.42 -4.02 18.22
N PRO A 8 2.57 -4.74 17.47
CA PRO A 8 2.32 -6.15 17.71
C PRO A 8 3.57 -7.01 17.45
N SER A 9 3.66 -8.12 18.17
CA SER A 9 4.81 -9.02 18.23
C SER A 9 5.18 -9.62 16.86
N ARG A 10 6.50 -9.75 16.66
CA ARG A 10 7.29 -10.06 15.45
C ARG A 10 7.01 -11.38 14.70
N GLU A 11 5.92 -12.10 14.88
CA GLU A 11 5.76 -13.43 14.28
C GLU A 11 4.56 -13.50 13.31
N SER A 12 4.88 -13.81 12.04
CA SER A 12 3.97 -14.15 10.95
C SER A 12 3.00 -13.06 10.47
N TYR A 13 3.50 -12.15 9.64
CA TYR A 13 2.62 -11.41 8.73
C TYR A 13 2.22 -12.30 7.54
N CYS A 14 1.23 -13.15 7.75
CA CYS A 14 0.56 -13.88 6.66
C CYS A 14 -0.41 -12.93 5.95
N TYR A 15 0.07 -12.23 4.90
CA TYR A 15 -0.79 -11.37 4.08
C TYR A 15 -1.89 -12.19 3.39
N HIS A 16 -3.13 -12.02 3.84
CA HIS A 16 -4.30 -12.56 3.14
C HIS A 16 -4.71 -11.60 2.03
N ARG A 17 -4.46 -12.04 0.79
CA ARG A 17 -4.83 -11.38 -0.47
C ARG A 17 -6.35 -11.21 -0.54
N HIS A 18 -6.87 -10.02 -0.27
CA HIS A 18 -8.27 -9.70 -0.55
C HIS A 18 -8.40 -8.84 -1.81
N ARG A 19 -8.88 -9.49 -2.87
CA ARG A 19 -9.25 -8.88 -4.15
C ARG A 19 -10.48 -7.99 -3.93
N VAL A 20 -10.31 -6.67 -3.94
CA VAL A 20 -11.41 -5.71 -3.81
C VAL A 20 -12.10 -5.57 -5.17
N ASN A 21 -13.22 -6.27 -5.37
CA ASN A 21 -14.06 -6.09 -6.55
C ASN A 21 -14.90 -4.82 -6.36
N LYS A 22 -14.60 -3.74 -7.09
CA LYS A 22 -15.48 -2.57 -7.15
C LYS A 22 -16.77 -2.93 -7.89
N SER A 23 -17.89 -2.93 -7.16
CA SER A 23 -19.23 -2.96 -7.71
C SER A 23 -19.51 -1.67 -8.48
N GLY A 24 -19.64 -1.78 -9.80
CA GLY A 24 -20.04 -0.70 -10.69
C GLY A 24 -20.65 -1.28 -11.96
N LYS A 25 -21.94 -1.65 -11.89
CA LYS A 25 -22.70 -2.18 -13.02
C LYS A 25 -23.09 -1.01 -13.94
N THR A 26 -22.57 -0.96 -15.17
CA THR A 26 -23.26 -0.36 -16.33
C THR A 26 -22.94 -1.16 -17.60
N ASN A 27 -23.92 -1.24 -18.50
CA ASN A 27 -23.98 -2.17 -19.62
C ASN A 27 -23.06 -1.75 -20.77
N GLY A 28 -22.41 -2.70 -21.45
CA GLY A 28 -21.74 -2.46 -22.72
C GLY A 28 -20.62 -3.44 -23.02
N SER A 29 -20.90 -4.41 -23.87
CA SER A 29 -19.93 -5.33 -24.46
C SER A 29 -18.93 -4.61 -25.37
N THR A 30 -17.63 -4.68 -25.06
CA THR A 30 -16.50 -4.89 -25.99
C THR A 30 -15.25 -5.18 -25.16
N ALA A 31 -14.48 -6.18 -25.56
CA ALA A 31 -13.36 -6.72 -24.82
C ALA A 31 -12.16 -5.75 -24.76
N GLU A 32 -11.85 -5.25 -23.56
CA GLU A 32 -10.51 -4.79 -23.18
C GLU A 32 -10.22 -5.31 -21.78
N GLY A 33 -9.14 -6.09 -21.65
CA GLY A 33 -8.74 -6.70 -20.39
C GLY A 33 -8.52 -5.63 -19.34
N SER A 34 -9.33 -5.62 -18.29
CA SER A 34 -9.24 -4.63 -17.23
C SER A 34 -7.91 -4.78 -16.50
N MET A 35 -6.92 -3.95 -16.83
CA MET A 35 -5.69 -3.73 -16.04
C MET A 35 -6.08 -3.08 -14.71
N GLN A 36 -6.58 -3.90 -13.77
CA GLN A 36 -6.95 -3.48 -12.44
C GLN A 36 -5.78 -3.78 -11.51
N GLY A 37 -5.02 -2.75 -11.16
CA GLY A 37 -3.94 -2.84 -10.17
C GLY A 37 -4.47 -3.10 -8.75
N THR A 38 -3.57 -3.52 -7.86
CA THR A 38 -3.89 -3.80 -6.45
C THR A 38 -3.65 -2.56 -5.59
N VAL A 39 -4.48 -2.35 -4.56
CA VAL A 39 -4.36 -1.23 -3.63
C VAL A 39 -3.95 -1.72 -2.25
N PHE A 40 -2.90 -1.13 -1.69
CA PHE A 40 -2.46 -1.33 -0.32
C PHE A 40 -2.77 -0.08 0.51
N LEU A 41 -3.32 -0.26 1.71
CA LEU A 41 -3.54 0.82 2.67
C LEU A 41 -2.69 0.52 3.91
N GLY A 42 -1.96 1.52 4.39
CA GLY A 42 -1.09 1.33 5.54
C GLY A 42 -0.61 2.64 6.15
N PHE A 43 -0.07 2.51 7.35
CA PHE A 43 0.54 3.58 8.12
C PHE A 43 2.06 3.55 7.94
N VAL A 44 2.67 4.72 7.91
CA VAL A 44 4.12 4.96 7.96
C VAL A 44 4.42 6.06 8.97
N ASP A 45 5.69 6.27 9.32
CA ASP A 45 6.09 7.51 9.99
C ASP A 45 5.81 8.70 9.04
N PRO A 46 5.03 9.72 9.45
CA PRO A 46 4.75 10.92 8.65
C PRO A 46 5.97 11.55 7.96
N ARG A 47 7.13 11.53 8.63
CA ARG A 47 8.39 12.11 8.14
C ARG A 47 8.98 11.32 6.98
N THR A 48 8.52 10.08 6.79
CA THR A 48 9.04 9.13 5.82
C THR A 48 8.09 8.92 4.63
N ILE A 49 6.92 9.58 4.61
CA ILE A 49 5.99 9.55 3.47
C ILE A 49 6.72 9.92 2.17
N HIS A 50 7.50 11.01 2.20
CA HIS A 50 8.27 11.45 1.03
C HIS A 50 9.36 10.45 0.63
N PHE A 51 9.97 9.77 1.60
CA PHE A 51 10.94 8.72 1.31
C PHE A 51 10.27 7.52 0.63
N LEU A 52 9.16 7.00 1.17
CA LEU A 52 8.46 5.86 0.58
C LEU A 52 7.89 6.18 -0.81
N SER A 53 7.24 7.34 -0.98
CA SER A 53 6.73 7.78 -2.29
C SER A 53 7.84 7.90 -3.32
N SER A 54 8.93 8.59 -2.99
CA SER A 54 10.06 8.73 -3.91
C SER A 54 10.68 7.38 -4.28
N THR A 55 10.82 6.47 -3.31
CA THR A 55 11.39 5.13 -3.56
C THR A 55 10.51 4.31 -4.50
N LEU A 56 9.20 4.32 -4.33
CA LEU A 56 8.27 3.59 -5.20
C LEU A 56 8.11 4.25 -6.58
N GLU A 57 8.01 5.58 -6.62
CA GLU A 57 7.85 6.34 -7.86
C GLU A 57 9.13 6.40 -8.70
N ALA A 58 10.30 6.13 -8.11
CA ALA A 58 11.54 5.94 -8.86
C ALA A 58 11.48 4.72 -9.80
N TYR A 59 10.61 3.75 -9.52
CA TYR A 59 10.33 2.63 -10.42
C TYR A 59 9.12 2.97 -11.28
N GLU A 60 9.39 3.51 -12.48
CA GLU A 60 8.36 3.89 -13.43
C GLU A 60 7.40 2.72 -13.71
N GLY A 61 6.10 2.97 -13.56
CA GLY A 61 5.07 1.98 -13.84
C GLY A 61 4.89 0.90 -12.77
N VAL A 62 5.58 0.95 -11.62
CA VAL A 62 5.43 -0.04 -10.54
C VAL A 62 4.32 0.34 -9.57
N ALA A 63 4.36 1.55 -9.01
CA ALA A 63 3.33 2.00 -8.09
C ALA A 63 3.22 3.53 -8.01
N VAL A 64 2.03 3.98 -7.56
CA VAL A 64 1.77 5.38 -7.20
C VAL A 64 1.36 5.45 -5.74
N VAL A 65 1.96 6.36 -4.98
CA VAL A 65 1.64 6.57 -3.57
C VAL A 65 0.78 7.81 -3.40
N THR A 66 -0.41 7.64 -2.84
CA THR A 66 -1.27 8.74 -2.41
C THR A 66 -1.20 8.88 -0.90
N THR A 67 -0.85 10.07 -0.41
CA THR A 67 -1.01 10.39 1.01
C THR A 67 -2.50 10.62 1.30
N VAL A 68 -3.07 9.84 2.22
CA VAL A 68 -4.48 9.97 2.63
C VAL A 68 -4.59 10.91 3.82
N ASP A 69 -3.70 10.76 4.80
CA ASP A 69 -3.59 11.62 5.97
C ASP A 69 -2.11 11.79 6.35
N SER A 70 -1.60 13.01 6.24
CA SER A 70 -0.19 13.31 6.49
C SER A 70 0.15 13.35 7.98
N ASP A 71 -0.80 13.68 8.86
CA ASP A 71 -0.56 13.77 10.29
C ASP A 71 -0.51 12.38 10.92
N LEU A 72 -1.37 11.47 10.44
CA LEU A 72 -1.40 10.07 10.88
C LEU A 72 -0.39 9.17 10.16
N GLY A 73 0.18 9.64 9.04
CA GLY A 73 1.05 8.80 8.23
C GLY A 73 0.29 7.77 7.39
N LEU A 74 -1.00 8.00 7.12
CA LEU A 74 -1.83 7.08 6.36
C LEU A 74 -1.58 7.28 4.86
N VAL A 75 -1.16 6.22 4.18
CA VAL A 75 -0.90 6.23 2.75
C VAL A 75 -1.63 5.10 2.03
N ARG A 76 -1.94 5.35 0.77
CA ARG A 76 -2.55 4.40 -0.15
C ARG A 76 -1.61 4.19 -1.33
N ILE A 77 -1.21 2.95 -1.55
CA ILE A 77 -0.29 2.56 -2.63
C ILE A 77 -1.10 1.84 -3.69
N HIS A 78 -1.09 2.35 -4.91
CA HIS A 78 -1.65 1.67 -6.08
C HIS A 78 -0.50 0.98 -6.79
N ALA A 79 -0.45 -0.35 -6.71
CA ALA A 79 0.47 -1.14 -7.50
C ALA A 79 -0.10 -1.34 -8.90
N ALA A 80 0.76 -1.26 -9.91
CA ALA A 80 0.42 -1.70 -11.25
C ALA A 80 0.10 -3.21 -11.25
N PRO A 81 -0.69 -3.67 -12.24
CA PRO A 81 -0.95 -5.10 -12.40
C PRO A 81 0.37 -5.88 -12.53
N ASP A 82 0.45 -7.01 -11.84
CA ASP A 82 1.62 -7.91 -11.82
C ASP A 82 2.88 -7.33 -11.14
N CYS A 83 2.77 -6.17 -10.48
CA CYS A 83 3.85 -5.55 -9.69
C CYS A 83 3.60 -5.62 -8.17
N GLU A 84 2.60 -6.37 -7.71
CA GLU A 84 2.26 -6.44 -6.29
C GLU A 84 3.39 -6.96 -5.42
N ASP A 85 4.05 -8.03 -5.88
CA ASP A 85 5.15 -8.65 -5.15
C ASP A 85 6.37 -7.73 -5.08
N ASP A 86 6.64 -6.97 -6.16
CA ASP A 86 7.71 -5.97 -6.18
C ASP A 86 7.44 -4.85 -5.17
N VAL A 87 6.22 -4.33 -5.14
CA VAL A 87 5.80 -3.30 -4.17
C VAL A 87 5.94 -3.82 -2.74
N LEU A 88 5.48 -5.03 -2.47
CA LEU A 88 5.61 -5.65 -1.15
C LEU A 88 7.07 -5.91 -0.77
N ALA A 89 7.91 -6.31 -1.72
CA ALA A 89 9.34 -6.52 -1.50
C ALA A 89 10.04 -5.20 -1.13
N ILE A 90 9.75 -4.11 -1.86
CA ILE A 90 10.29 -2.77 -1.59
C ILE A 90 9.84 -2.29 -0.20
N ILE A 91 8.54 -2.35 0.09
CA ILE A 91 8.00 -1.93 1.40
C ILE A 91 8.60 -2.79 2.53
N GLY A 92 8.74 -4.09 2.31
CA GLY A 92 9.32 -5.02 3.29
C GLY A 92 10.78 -4.71 3.59
N ALA A 93 11.58 -4.44 2.56
CA ALA A 93 12.98 -4.05 2.68
C ALA A 93 13.14 -2.74 3.46
N GLU A 94 12.29 -1.76 3.17
CA GLU A 94 12.35 -0.42 3.76
C GLU A 94 11.54 -0.27 5.05
N SER A 95 10.85 -1.32 5.50
CA SER A 95 9.92 -1.30 6.66
C SER A 95 10.57 -0.77 7.95
N LYS A 96 11.88 -1.02 8.14
CA LYS A 96 12.64 -0.53 9.30
C LYS A 96 12.82 0.99 9.30
N PHE A 97 12.84 1.61 8.12
CA PHE A 97 13.00 3.05 7.95
C PHE A 97 11.66 3.76 7.88
N THR A 98 10.68 3.17 7.20
CA THR A 98 9.36 3.77 6.98
C THR A 98 8.40 3.55 8.15
N GLY A 99 8.63 2.55 8.99
CA GLY A 99 7.67 2.16 10.03
C GLY A 99 6.37 1.61 9.45
N TRP A 100 6.41 1.03 8.24
CA TRP A 100 5.23 0.50 7.55
C TRP A 100 4.45 -0.51 8.40
N VAL A 101 3.14 -0.28 8.52
CA VAL A 101 2.17 -1.20 9.12
C VAL A 101 0.92 -1.25 8.24
N PRO A 102 0.45 -2.42 7.77
CA PRO A 102 -0.79 -2.51 7.02
C PRO A 102 -1.98 -2.03 7.85
N ALA A 103 -2.88 -1.27 7.24
CA ALA A 103 -4.16 -0.96 7.85
C ALA A 103 -5.06 -2.19 7.71
N GLU A 104 -5.38 -2.85 8.82
CA GLU A 104 -6.37 -3.92 8.80
C GLU A 104 -7.72 -3.37 8.29
N PRO A 105 -8.43 -4.09 7.41
CA PRO A 105 -9.80 -3.71 7.09
C PRO A 105 -10.66 -3.95 8.33
N ALA A 106 -11.41 -2.92 8.73
CA ALA A 106 -12.46 -3.01 9.74
C ALA A 106 -13.61 -3.92 9.29
#